data_AF-A0A318CV76-F1
#
_entry.id   AF-A0A318CV76-F1
#
_cell.length_a   1.000
_cell.length_b   1.000
_cell.length_c   1.000
_cell.angle_alpha   90.00
_cell.angle_beta   90.00
_cell.angle_gamma   90.00
#
_symmetry.space_group_name_H-M   'P 1'
#
loop_
_entity.id
_entity.type
_entity.pdbx_description
1 polymer ?
#
loop_
_entity_poly.entity_id
_entity_poly.type
_entity_poly.pdbx_seq_one_letter_code
_entity_poly.pdbx_strand_id
1 'polypeptide(L)'
;MKQLEGIFRSRIPATLKRKGKIVDDLIQKLMNRRHSGFGVYAGNRIARDDKVGQEALAHYIMRNAFAEEKITYIWQSGRSFYRRRLNRPRKGHN
;
A
#
# COMPACT_ATOMS: atom_id res chain seq x y z
N MET A 1 0.51 -2.81 -17.53
CA MET A 1 0.54 -2.61 -16.05
C MET A 1 1.34 -1.40 -15.61
N LYS A 2 2.61 -1.24 -16.03
CA LYS A 2 3.45 -0.08 -15.66
C LYS A 2 2.84 1.29 -15.97
N GLN A 3 2.14 1.42 -17.10
CA GLN A 3 1.41 2.63 -17.45
C GLN A 3 0.30 2.95 -16.44
N LEU A 4 -0.44 1.94 -15.98
CA LEU A 4 -1.50 2.11 -14.99
C LEU A 4 -0.92 2.46 -13.60
N GLU A 5 0.22 1.88 -13.23
CA GLU A 5 0.98 2.32 -12.04
C GLU A 5 1.37 3.81 -12.13
N GLY A 6 1.81 4.27 -13.31
CA GLY A 6 2.13 5.68 -13.55
C GLY A 6 0.93 6.62 -13.45
N ILE A 7 -0.22 6.17 -13.96
CA ILE A 7 -1.50 6.90 -13.82
C ILE A 7 -1.89 7.01 -12.35
N PHE A 8 -1.79 5.92 -11.57
CA PHE A 8 -2.09 5.97 -10.14
C PHE A 8 -1.09 6.86 -9.38
N ARG A 9 0.20 6.78 -9.72
CA ARG A 9 1.24 7.62 -9.12
C ARG A 9 0.99 9.11 -9.27
N SER A 10 0.43 9.55 -10.40
CA SER A 10 0.07 10.95 -10.61
C SER A 10 -1.30 11.31 -10.01
N ARG A 11 -2.33 10.49 -10.24
CA ARG A 11 -3.72 10.85 -9.90
C ARG A 11 -4.08 10.70 -8.42
N ILE A 12 -3.55 9.68 -7.74
CA ILE A 12 -3.94 9.40 -6.35
C ILE A 12 -3.42 10.48 -5.39
N PRO A 13 -2.12 10.85 -5.39
CA PRO A 13 -1.64 11.94 -4.54
C PRO A 13 -2.33 13.27 -4.83
N ALA A 14 -2.54 13.61 -6.11
CA ALA A 14 -3.26 14.83 -6.50
C ALA A 14 -4.70 14.85 -5.97
N THR A 15 -5.40 13.70 -6.03
CA THR A 15 -6.76 13.57 -5.51
C THR A 15 -6.79 13.68 -3.98
N LEU A 16 -5.85 13.08 -3.28
CA LEU A 16 -5.75 13.16 -1.83
C LEU A 16 -5.39 14.58 -1.36
N LYS A 17 -4.52 15.29 -2.08
CA LYS A 17 -4.20 16.70 -1.84
C LYS A 17 -5.45 17.57 -1.97
N ARG A 18 -6.19 17.42 -3.08
CA ARG A 18 -7.44 18.16 -3.33
C ARG A 18 -8.48 17.92 -2.22
N LYS A 19 -8.50 16.71 -1.64
CA LYS A 19 -9.37 16.37 -0.51
C LYS A 19 -8.83 16.77 0.87
N GLY A 20 -7.68 17.44 0.94
CA GLY A 20 -7.04 17.83 2.20
C GLY A 20 -6.57 16.66 3.05
N LYS A 21 -6.37 15.47 2.47
CA LYS A 21 -5.97 14.25 3.21
C LYS A 21 -4.47 14.10 3.38
N ILE A 22 -3.68 14.78 2.57
CA ILE A 22 -2.21 14.77 2.62
C ILE A 22 -1.65 16.16 2.29
N VAL A 23 -0.45 16.44 2.78
CA VAL A 23 0.30 17.68 2.54
C VAL A 23 1.38 17.50 1.48
N ASP A 24 1.89 18.61 0.94
CA ASP A 24 2.88 18.60 -0.14
C ASP A 24 4.19 17.90 0.20
N ASP A 25 4.69 18.04 1.44
CA ASP A 25 5.89 17.33 1.89
C ASP A 25 5.75 15.80 1.76
N LEU A 26 4.56 15.27 2.12
CA LEU A 26 4.28 13.85 1.98
C LEU A 26 4.22 13.42 0.50
N ILE A 27 3.70 14.27 -0.38
CA ILE A 27 3.66 14.00 -1.82
C ILE A 27 5.08 13.94 -2.39
N GLN A 28 5.94 14.90 -2.04
CA GLN A 28 7.35 14.89 -2.46
C GLN A 28 8.06 13.61 -2.02
N LYS A 29 7.86 13.20 -0.77
CA LYS A 29 8.42 11.94 -0.25
C LYS A 29 7.90 10.72 -1.02
N LEU A 30 6.64 10.68 -1.43
CA LEU A 30 6.08 9.60 -2.24
C LEU A 30 6.65 9.59 -3.68
N MET A 31 6.87 10.77 -4.25
CA MET A 31 7.40 10.97 -5.61
C MET A 31 8.91 10.71 -5.72
N ASN A 32 9.67 10.84 -4.63
CA ASN A 32 11.11 10.56 -4.59
C ASN A 32 11.44 9.07 -4.40
N ARG A 33 10.45 8.22 -4.13
CA ARG A 33 10.67 6.77 -4.03
C ARG A 33 11.03 6.19 -5.40
N ARG A 34 12.05 5.32 -5.42
CA ARG A 34 12.51 4.55 -6.60
C ARG A 34 11.40 3.78 -7.31
N HIS A 35 10.43 3.28 -6.56
CA HIS A 35 9.28 2.56 -7.10
C HIS A 35 8.00 3.41 -7.01
N SER A 36 7.07 3.17 -7.93
CA SER A 36 5.79 3.89 -8.03
C SER A 36 5.00 3.89 -6.72
N GLY A 37 5.19 2.86 -5.88
CA GLY A 37 4.40 2.60 -4.69
C GLY A 37 3.06 1.92 -4.98
N PHE A 38 2.74 1.73 -6.27
CA PHE A 38 1.52 1.08 -6.73
C PHE A 38 1.85 -0.26 -7.38
N GLY A 39 1.18 -1.31 -6.97
CA GLY A 39 1.18 -2.61 -7.64
C GLY A 39 -0.16 -2.80 -8.33
N VAL A 40 -0.15 -3.01 -9.64
CA VAL A 40 -1.37 -3.33 -10.39
C VAL A 40 -1.37 -4.82 -10.66
N TYR A 41 -2.33 -5.53 -10.07
CA TYR A 41 -2.59 -6.93 -10.33
C TYR A 41 -3.90 -7.06 -11.13
N ALA A 42 -3.84 -7.69 -12.29
CA ALA A 42 -5.03 -8.07 -13.08
C ALA A 42 -4.99 -9.55 -13.45
N GLY A 43 -4.52 -10.39 -12.53
CA GLY A 43 -4.66 -11.84 -12.65
C GLY A 43 -6.11 -12.25 -12.42
N ASN A 44 -6.36 -13.13 -11.46
CA ASN A 44 -7.69 -13.66 -11.22
C ASN A 44 -8.69 -12.54 -10.93
N ARG A 45 -9.59 -12.27 -11.89
CA ARG A 45 -10.68 -11.32 -11.73
C ARG A 45 -11.73 -11.94 -10.82
N ILE A 46 -12.08 -11.21 -9.77
CA ILE A 46 -13.21 -11.56 -8.91
C ILE A 46 -14.47 -11.18 -9.70
N ALA A 47 -15.29 -12.18 -10.03
CA ALA A 47 -16.55 -11.96 -10.74
C ALA A 47 -17.57 -11.25 -9.82
N ARG A 48 -18.57 -10.60 -10.42
CA ARG A 48 -19.59 -9.85 -9.65
C ARG A 48 -20.45 -10.76 -8.77
N ASP A 49 -20.57 -12.01 -9.13
CA ASP A 49 -21.32 -13.07 -8.46
C ASP A 49 -20.45 -14.01 -7.62
N ASP A 50 -19.12 -13.85 -7.66
CA ASP A 50 -18.19 -14.62 -6.83
C ASP A 50 -18.19 -14.11 -5.38
N LYS A 51 -19.12 -14.62 -4.58
CA LYS A 51 -19.27 -14.27 -3.16
C LYS A 51 -18.02 -14.60 -2.35
N VAL A 52 -17.35 -15.72 -2.65
CA VAL A 52 -16.15 -16.17 -1.92
C VAL A 52 -14.98 -15.23 -2.19
N GLY A 53 -14.76 -14.87 -3.47
CA GLY A 53 -13.73 -13.91 -3.85
C GLY A 53 -13.99 -12.51 -3.26
N GLN A 54 -15.25 -12.07 -3.22
CA GLN A 54 -15.63 -10.80 -2.60
C GLN A 54 -15.38 -10.78 -1.09
N GLU A 55 -15.76 -11.84 -0.38
CA GLU A 55 -15.51 -11.97 1.05
C GLU A 55 -14.01 -11.98 1.38
N ALA A 56 -13.21 -12.73 0.62
CA ALA A 56 -11.77 -12.75 0.76
C ALA A 56 -11.14 -11.35 0.53
N LEU A 57 -11.64 -10.60 -0.46
CA LEU A 57 -11.21 -9.23 -0.71
C LEU A 57 -11.62 -8.28 0.43
N ALA A 58 -12.85 -8.40 0.95
CA ALA A 58 -13.31 -7.61 2.08
C ALA A 58 -12.44 -7.85 3.32
N HIS A 59 -12.15 -9.11 3.65
CA HIS A 59 -11.21 -9.46 4.71
C HIS A 59 -9.82 -8.89 4.47
N TYR A 60 -9.32 -8.90 3.22
CA TYR A 60 -8.03 -8.30 2.89
C TYR A 60 -8.01 -6.78 3.13
N ILE A 61 -9.07 -6.07 2.75
CA ILE A 61 -9.20 -4.62 2.94
C ILE A 61 -9.35 -4.28 4.43
N MET A 62 -10.18 -5.03 5.16
CA MET A 62 -10.44 -4.81 6.58
C MET A 62 -9.28 -5.25 7.47
N ARG A 63 -8.37 -6.08 6.96
CA ARG A 63 -7.19 -6.50 7.71
C ARG A 63 -6.39 -5.28 8.13
N ASN A 64 -6.17 -5.16 9.44
CA ASN A 64 -5.25 -4.17 10.00
C ASN A 64 -3.90 -4.24 9.26
N ALA A 65 -3.61 -3.18 8.50
CA ALA A 65 -2.38 -3.09 7.70
C ALA A 65 -1.11 -3.11 8.57
N PHE A 66 -1.28 -2.76 9.85
CA PHE A 66 -0.25 -2.77 10.87
C PHE A 66 -0.76 -3.57 12.06
N ALA A 67 0.08 -4.47 12.56
CA ALA A 67 -0.16 -5.09 13.85
C ALA A 67 0.36 -4.13 14.93
N GLU A 68 -0.50 -3.71 15.85
CA GLU A 68 -0.16 -2.73 16.88
C GLU A 68 1.02 -3.21 17.73
N GLU A 69 1.10 -4.51 18.01
CA GLU A 69 2.21 -5.11 18.75
C GLU A 69 3.58 -4.99 18.05
N LYS A 70 3.61 -4.54 16.79
CA LYS A 70 4.83 -4.32 16.00
C LYS A 70 5.22 -2.85 15.87
N ILE A 71 4.46 -1.94 16.48
CA ILE A 71 4.76 -0.51 16.53
C ILE A 71 5.49 -0.21 17.84
N THR A 72 6.68 0.35 17.77
CA THR A 72 7.44 0.81 18.95
C THR A 72 7.57 2.32 18.91
N TYR A 73 7.07 3.01 19.93
CA TYR A 73 7.21 4.46 20.08
C TYR A 73 8.48 4.81 20.86
N ILE A 74 9.26 5.77 20.35
CA ILE A 74 10.45 6.29 20.99
C ILE A 74 10.14 7.68 21.56
N TRP A 75 9.82 7.70 22.85
CA TRP A 75 9.43 8.91 23.59
C TRP A 75 10.41 10.08 23.43
N GLN A 76 11.72 9.79 23.46
CA GLN A 76 12.77 10.80 23.35
C GLN A 76 12.80 11.55 22.01
N SER A 77 12.27 10.96 20.93
CA SER A 77 12.35 11.53 19.58
C SER A 77 10.99 11.85 18.96
N GLY A 78 9.89 11.47 19.62
CA GLY A 78 8.55 11.59 19.07
C GLY A 78 8.28 10.70 17.85
N ARG A 79 9.08 9.65 17.62
CA ARG A 79 9.02 8.79 16.42
C ARG A 79 8.50 7.40 16.76
N SER A 80 7.81 6.78 15.81
CA SER A 80 7.38 5.39 15.86
C SER A 80 8.13 4.54 14.82
N PHE A 81 8.58 3.35 15.20
CA PHE A 81 9.16 2.36 14.29
C PHE A 81 8.22 1.16 14.15
N TYR A 82 8.03 0.69 12.90
CA TYR A 82 7.29 -0.54 12.62
C TYR A 82 8.24 -1.70 12.28
N ARG A 83 8.20 -2.77 13.07
CA ARG A 83 9.06 -3.95 12.88
C ARG A 83 8.38 -4.98 11.99
N ARG A 84 8.78 -5.07 10.72
CA ARG A 84 8.37 -6.15 9.81
C ARG A 84 9.44 -7.24 9.73
N ARG A 85 9.07 -8.51 9.90
CA ARG A 85 9.94 -9.65 9.49
C ARG A 85 10.05 -9.66 7.97
N LEU A 86 11.27 -9.65 7.43
CA LEU A 86 11.47 -9.94 6.00
C LEU A 86 11.10 -11.41 5.75
N ASN A 87 10.15 -11.63 4.85
CA ASN A 87 9.96 -12.97 4.30
C ASN A 87 11.19 -13.30 3.45
N ARG A 88 11.75 -14.51 3.58
CA ARG A 88 12.83 -14.98 2.70
C ARG A 88 12.40 -14.77 1.23
N PRO A 89 13.30 -14.28 0.35
CA PRO A 89 12.95 -14.11 -1.05
C PRO A 89 12.44 -15.44 -1.60
N ARG A 90 11.27 -15.44 -2.26
CA ARG A 90 10.78 -16.62 -2.97
C ARG A 90 11.78 -16.90 -4.10
N LYS A 91 12.45 -18.06 -4.06
CA LYS A 91 13.21 -18.57 -5.21
C LYS A 91 12.24 -18.68 -6.38
N GLY A 92 12.49 -17.92 -7.45
CA GLY A 92 11.72 -18.02 -8.68
C GLY A 92 11.71 -19.46 -9.16
N HIS A 93 10.52 -19.99 -9.47
CA HIS A 93 10.41 -21.20 -10.26
C HIS A 93 10.69 -20.80 -11.71
N ASN A 94 11.65 -21.51 -12.30
CA ASN A 94 12.04 -21.43 -13.70
C ASN A 94 11.01 -22.13 -14.57
#